data_AF-A0A9P0C2J8-F1
#
_entry.id   AF-A0A9P0C2J8-F1
#
_cell.length_a   1.000
_cell.length_b   1.000
_cell.length_c   1.000
_cell.angle_alpha   90.00
_cell.angle_beta   90.00
_cell.angle_gamma   90.00
#
_symmetry.space_group_name_H-M   'P 1'
#
loop_
_entity.id
_entity.type
_entity.pdbx_description
1 polymer ?
#
loop_
_entity_poly.entity_id
_entity_poly.type
_entity_poly.pdbx_seq_one_letter_code
_entity_poly.pdbx_strand_id
1 'polypeptide(L)'
;MMQDQEKVLKYLVSVEKLAEEILSDKREIVMLDRRRNHNREALRDLSKSAQQKCWVTIGSVLIKHNLEAARSLLEADQKQLNIDINKLRSDLRVKVNNLRDLEMQPPVQGLMLVPLSREETQGLSMSNLIPS
;
A
#
# COMPACT_ATOMS: atom_id res chain seq x y z
N MET A 1 -4.91 -43.24 -8.25
CA MET A 1 -6.10 -42.90 -7.43
C MET A 1 -5.74 -42.20 -6.12
N MET A 2 -5.17 -42.87 -5.10
CA MET A 2 -4.85 -42.20 -3.82
C MET A 2 -3.73 -41.12 -3.96
N GLN A 3 -2.73 -41.38 -4.81
CA GLN A 3 -1.64 -40.44 -5.09
C GLN A 3 -2.08 -39.21 -5.92
N ASP A 4 -3.15 -39.34 -6.70
CA ASP A 4 -3.73 -38.24 -7.49
C ASP A 4 -4.58 -37.32 -6.60
N GLN A 5 -5.32 -37.91 -5.66
CA GLN A 5 -6.08 -37.17 -4.65
C GLN A 5 -5.16 -36.30 -3.77
N GLU A 6 -4.00 -36.84 -3.35
CA GLU A 6 -3.03 -36.08 -2.54
C GLU A 6 -2.43 -34.90 -3.32
N LYS A 7 -2.17 -35.06 -4.62
CA LYS A 7 -1.67 -33.98 -5.49
C LYS A 7 -2.71 -32.87 -5.65
N VAL A 8 -3.97 -33.23 -5.91
CA VAL A 8 -5.07 -32.28 -6.04
C VAL A 8 -5.27 -31.51 -4.73
N LEU A 9 -5.23 -32.19 -3.59
CA LEU A 9 -5.35 -31.55 -2.28
C LEU A 9 -4.22 -30.54 -2.04
N LYS A 10 -2.96 -30.92 -2.29
CA LYS A 10 -1.80 -30.02 -2.16
C LYS A 10 -1.94 -28.78 -3.03
N TYR A 11 -2.42 -28.95 -4.26
CA TYR A 11 -2.65 -27.84 -5.16
C TYR A 11 -3.77 -26.91 -4.66
N LEU A 12 -4.92 -27.43 -4.22
CA LEU A 12 -6.00 -26.62 -3.65
C LEU A 12 -5.54 -25.83 -2.42
N VAL A 13 -4.77 -26.45 -1.52
CA VAL A 13 -4.20 -25.78 -0.35
C VAL A 13 -3.25 -24.65 -0.77
N SER A 14 -2.47 -24.83 -1.83
CA SER A 14 -1.57 -23.78 -2.33
C SER A 14 -2.33 -22.57 -2.89
N VAL A 15 -3.44 -22.80 -3.59
CA VAL A 15 -4.33 -21.77 -4.12
C VAL A 15 -5.00 -21.01 -2.98
N GLU A 16 -5.56 -21.74 -2.02
CA GLU A 16 -6.25 -21.16 -0.86
C GLU A 16 -5.31 -20.31 0.00
N LYS A 17 -4.09 -20.80 0.26
CA LYS A 17 -3.09 -20.04 1.01
C LYS A 17 -2.76 -18.71 0.34
N LEU A 18 -2.55 -18.71 -0.98
CA LEU A 18 -2.27 -17.48 -1.74
C LEU A 18 -3.47 -16.53 -1.72
N ALA A 19 -4.69 -17.05 -1.82
CA ALA A 19 -5.91 -16.27 -1.72
C ALA A 19 -6.06 -15.59 -0.34
N GLU A 20 -5.77 -16.31 0.74
CA GLU A 20 -5.83 -15.74 2.10
C GLU A 20 -4.76 -14.66 2.31
N GLU A 21 -3.54 -14.85 1.80
CA GLU A 21 -2.49 -13.83 1.83
C GLU A 21 -2.93 -12.55 1.11
N ILE A 22 -3.54 -12.67 -0.08
CA ILE A 22 -4.10 -11.53 -0.83
C ILE A 22 -5.20 -10.80 -0.03
N LEU A 23 -6.08 -11.55 0.65
CA LEU A 23 -7.13 -10.96 1.48
C LEU A 23 -6.55 -10.25 2.70
N SER A 24 -5.53 -10.83 3.33
CA SER A 24 -4.81 -10.21 4.45
C SER A 24 -4.14 -8.91 4.03
N ASP A 25 -3.37 -8.91 2.95
CA ASP A 25 -2.70 -7.72 2.41
C ASP A 25 -3.71 -6.60 2.10
N LYS A 26 -4.87 -6.94 1.52
CA LYS A 26 -5.95 -5.97 1.27
C LYS A 26 -6.48 -5.34 2.56
N ARG A 27 -6.69 -6.13 3.61
CA ARG A 27 -7.12 -5.63 4.93
C ARG A 27 -6.06 -4.73 5.54
N GLU A 28 -4.79 -5.11 5.43
CA GLU A 28 -3.65 -4.33 5.93
C GLU A 28 -3.56 -2.97 5.23
N ILE A 29 -3.68 -2.92 3.90
CA ILE A 29 -3.73 -1.66 3.14
C ILE A 29 -4.84 -0.74 3.69
N VAL A 30 -6.04 -1.27 3.94
CA VAL A 30 -7.14 -0.47 4.50
C VAL A 30 -6.81 0.05 5.89
N MET A 31 -6.17 -0.76 6.75
CA MET A 31 -5.75 -0.34 8.09
C MET A 31 -4.70 0.78 8.02
N LEU A 32 -3.68 0.62 7.18
CA LEU A 32 -2.63 1.61 6.98
C LEU A 32 -3.19 2.91 6.39
N ASP A 33 -4.15 2.83 5.46
CA ASP A 33 -4.81 4.00 4.88
C ASP A 33 -5.61 4.77 5.93
N ARG A 34 -6.32 4.06 6.82
CA ARG A 34 -6.99 4.68 7.97
C ARG A 34 -5.98 5.43 8.84
N ARG A 35 -4.88 4.78 9.26
CA ARG A 35 -3.85 5.44 10.08
C ARG A 35 -3.25 6.66 9.37
N ARG A 36 -2.99 6.56 8.07
CA ARG A 36 -2.52 7.67 7.23
C ARG A 36 -3.50 8.84 7.21
N ASN A 37 -4.80 8.58 7.15
CA ASN A 37 -5.81 9.63 7.18
C ASN A 37 -5.88 10.33 8.55
N HIS A 38 -5.81 9.57 9.65
CA HIS A 38 -5.71 10.15 10.99
C HIS A 38 -4.45 11.03 11.16
N ASN A 39 -3.31 10.61 10.63
CA ASN A 39 -2.09 11.44 10.64
C ASN A 39 -2.27 12.74 9.86
N ARG A 40 -2.95 12.71 8.70
CA ARG A 40 -3.26 13.92 7.92
C ARG A 40 -4.18 14.87 8.66
N GLU A 41 -5.18 14.35 9.35
CA GLU A 41 -6.08 15.13 10.20
C GLU A 41 -5.31 15.78 11.35
N ALA A 42 -4.51 14.99 12.08
CA ALA A 42 -3.65 15.48 13.16
C ALA A 42 -2.66 16.57 12.69
N LEU A 43 -1.99 16.37 11.56
CA LEU A 43 -1.09 17.37 10.99
C LEU A 43 -1.81 18.66 10.61
N ARG A 44 -3.03 18.55 10.08
CA ARG A 44 -3.85 19.71 9.72
C ARG A 44 -4.28 20.49 10.96
N ASP A 45 -4.61 19.81 12.05
CA ASP A 45 -5.00 20.45 13.30
C ASP A 45 -3.80 21.10 14.00
N LEU A 46 -2.65 20.41 14.04
CA LEU A 46 -1.40 20.98 14.57
C LEU A 46 -0.95 22.21 13.77
N SER A 47 -1.16 22.25 12.45
CA SER A 47 -0.80 23.42 11.62
C SER A 47 -1.64 24.67 11.89
N LYS A 48 -2.85 24.51 12.44
CA LYS A 48 -3.75 25.62 12.79
C LYS A 48 -3.54 26.11 14.22
N SER A 49 -2.87 25.31 15.05
CA SER A 49 -2.64 25.66 16.45
C SER A 49 -1.54 26.70 16.59
N ALA A 50 -1.80 27.72 17.40
CA ALA A 50 -0.78 28.72 17.80
C ALA A 50 0.03 28.27 19.03
N GLN A 51 -0.21 27.05 19.54
CA GLN A 51 0.43 26.55 20.77
C GLN A 51 1.83 25.98 20.48
N GLN A 52 2.76 26.17 21.42
CA GLN A 52 4.12 25.64 21.32
C GLN A 52 4.25 24.20 21.86
N LYS A 53 3.27 23.72 22.61
CA LYS A 53 3.27 22.39 23.24
C LYS A 53 1.97 21.66 22.91
N CYS A 54 2.07 20.35 22.70
CA CYS A 54 0.93 19.47 22.47
C CYS A 54 1.00 18.27 23.43
N TRP A 55 -0.12 17.55 23.55
CA TRP A 55 -0.17 16.29 24.30
C TRP A 55 -0.14 15.14 23.30
N VAL A 56 0.75 14.18 23.54
CA VAL A 56 0.92 12.99 22.70
C VAL A 56 0.70 11.76 23.58
N THR A 57 -0.08 10.80 23.08
CA THR A 57 -0.25 9.50 23.72
C THR A 57 0.78 8.51 23.19
N ILE A 58 1.50 7.85 24.10
CA ILE A 58 2.42 6.76 23.78
C ILE A 58 2.01 5.57 24.63
N GLY A 59 1.37 4.57 23.99
CA GLY A 59 0.74 3.46 24.69
C GLY A 59 -0.36 3.96 25.64
N SER A 60 -0.21 3.68 26.93
CA SER A 60 -1.13 4.12 27.98
C SER A 60 -0.74 5.45 28.65
N VAL A 61 0.37 6.08 28.23
CA VAL A 61 0.91 7.28 28.86
C VAL A 61 0.61 8.52 28.01
N LEU A 62 0.24 9.61 28.68
CA LEU A 62 0.06 10.93 28.07
C LEU A 62 1.26 11.82 28.40
N ILE A 63 1.95 12.32 27.38
CA ILE A 63 3.19 13.10 27.53
C ILE A 63 3.01 14.47 26.88
N LYS A 64 3.45 15.52 27.58
CA LYS A 64 3.52 16.87 27.02
C LYS A 64 4.78 17.00 26.19
N HIS A 65 4.61 17.28 24.90
CA HIS A 65 5.70 17.32 23.93
C HIS A 65 5.74 18.67 23.20
N ASN A 66 6.87 19.01 22.59
CA ASN A 66 6.97 20.15 21.69
C ASN A 66 6.12 19.89 20.43
N LEU A 67 5.35 20.89 19.99
CA LEU A 67 4.51 20.79 18.80
C LEU A 67 5.33 20.53 17.53
N GLU A 68 6.46 21.23 17.37
CA GLU A 68 7.31 21.08 16.17
C GLU A 68 7.91 19.67 16.06
N ALA A 69 8.38 19.13 17.19
CA ALA A 69 8.91 17.78 17.23
C ALA A 69 7.81 16.72 17.03
N ALA A 70 6.60 16.93 17.56
CA ALA A 70 5.45 16.04 17.30
C ALA A 70 5.02 16.07 15.83
N ARG A 71 5.07 17.25 15.19
CA ARG A 71 4.81 17.41 13.76
C ARG A 71 5.83 16.64 12.91
N SER A 72 7.11 16.76 13.24
CA SER A 72 8.18 16.02 12.55
C SER A 72 7.99 14.50 12.65
N LEU A 73 7.59 14.00 13.83
CA LEU A 73 7.25 12.58 14.02
C LEU A 73 6.09 12.13 13.14
N LEU A 74 5.00 12.91 13.08
CA LEU A 74 3.85 12.60 12.23
C LEU A 74 4.20 12.66 10.73
N GLU A 75 5.03 13.61 10.31
CA GLU A 75 5.50 13.71 8.92
C GLU A 75 6.40 12.52 8.54
N ALA A 76 7.25 12.05 9.44
CA ALA A 76 8.05 10.84 9.24
C ALA A 76 7.16 9.60 9.15
N ASP A 77 6.18 9.45 10.05
CA ASP A 77 5.22 8.34 10.02
C ASP A 77 4.40 8.36 8.73
N GLN A 78 3.95 9.53 8.28
CA GLN A 78 3.25 9.71 7.02
C GLN A 78 4.07 9.23 5.81
N LYS A 79 5.38 9.51 5.79
CA LYS A 79 6.29 9.04 4.73
C LYS A 79 6.40 7.52 4.76
N GLN A 80 6.58 6.94 5.94
CA GLN A 80 6.71 5.50 6.10
C GLN A 80 5.44 4.76 5.66
N LEU A 81 4.27 5.22 6.11
CA LEU A 81 2.96 4.68 5.71
C LEU A 81 2.76 4.72 4.19
N ASN A 82 3.19 5.79 3.52
CA ASN A 82 3.11 5.87 2.06
C ASN A 82 4.00 4.82 1.37
N ILE A 83 5.22 4.61 1.87
CA ILE A 83 6.13 3.59 1.33
C ILE A 83 5.51 2.20 1.50
N ASP A 84 5.01 1.90 2.69
CA ASP A 84 4.49 0.56 3.01
C ASP A 84 3.21 0.25 2.24
N ILE A 85 2.28 1.21 2.12
CA ILE A 85 1.08 1.07 1.29
C ILE A 85 1.45 0.82 -0.18
N ASN A 86 2.44 1.55 -0.71
CA ASN A 86 2.85 1.40 -2.11
C ASN A 86 3.54 0.05 -2.36
N LYS A 87 4.37 -0.43 -1.43
CA LYS A 87 4.97 -1.77 -1.49
C LYS A 87 3.89 -2.85 -1.49
N LEU A 88 2.98 -2.82 -0.51
CA LEU A 88 1.87 -3.77 -0.42
C LEU A 88 1.01 -3.78 -1.69
N ARG A 89 0.72 -2.61 -2.28
CA ARG A 89 -0.03 -2.54 -3.54
C ARG A 89 0.71 -3.17 -4.71
N SER A 90 2.03 -3.00 -4.81
CA SER A 90 2.83 -3.61 -5.86
C SER A 90 2.90 -5.12 -5.68
N ASP A 91 3.14 -5.60 -4.46
CA ASP A 91 3.21 -7.03 -4.14
C ASP A 91 1.85 -7.72 -4.37
N LEU A 92 0.76 -7.05 -4.02
CA LEU A 92 -0.60 -7.53 -4.24
C LEU A 92 -0.89 -7.78 -5.73
N ARG A 93 -0.40 -6.93 -6.64
CA ARG A 93 -0.58 -7.14 -8.10
C ARG A 93 0.10 -8.42 -8.56
N VAL A 94 1.30 -8.67 -8.08
CA VAL A 94 2.07 -9.89 -8.42
C VAL A 94 1.35 -11.12 -7.85
N LYS A 95 0.95 -11.10 -6.58
CA LYS A 95 0.21 -12.21 -5.95
C LYS A 95 -1.10 -12.52 -6.68
N VAL A 96 -1.85 -11.50 -7.09
CA VAL A 96 -3.10 -11.67 -7.84
C VAL A 96 -2.86 -12.30 -9.22
N ASN A 97 -1.79 -11.94 -9.92
CA ASN A 97 -1.43 -12.60 -11.17
C ASN A 97 -1.02 -14.05 -10.94
N ASN A 98 -0.19 -14.33 -9.93
CA ASN A 98 0.19 -15.69 -9.56
C ASN A 98 -1.04 -16.56 -9.22
N LEU A 99 -2.05 -15.99 -8.55
CA LEU A 99 -3.30 -16.70 -8.26
C LEU A 99 -4.05 -17.06 -9.55
N ARG A 100 -4.12 -16.14 -10.52
CA ARG A 100 -4.75 -16.40 -11.81
C ARG A 100 -4.01 -17.45 -12.63
N ASP A 101 -2.69 -17.41 -12.60
CA ASP A 101 -1.85 -18.42 -13.26
C ASP A 101 -2.12 -19.81 -12.66
N LEU A 102 -2.23 -19.89 -11.33
CA LEU A 102 -2.65 -21.13 -10.67
C LEU A 102 -4.04 -21.54 -11.15
N GLU A 103 -5.03 -20.64 -11.14
CA GLU A 103 -6.41 -20.90 -11.58
C GLU A 103 -6.58 -21.12 -13.10
N MET A 104 -5.50 -21.11 -13.89
CA MET A 104 -5.51 -21.20 -15.35
C MET A 104 -6.36 -20.10 -16.02
N GLN A 105 -6.42 -18.93 -15.41
CA GLN A 105 -7.10 -17.75 -15.93
C GLN A 105 -6.10 -16.82 -16.62
N PRO A 106 -6.54 -16.05 -17.63
CA PRO A 106 -5.68 -15.02 -18.22
C PRO A 106 -5.34 -13.94 -17.18
N PRO A 107 -4.15 -13.32 -17.28
CA PRO A 107 -3.75 -12.23 -16.40
C PRO A 107 -4.70 -11.04 -16.53
N VAL A 108 -4.81 -10.24 -15.47
CA VAL A 108 -5.68 -9.05 -15.50
C VAL A 108 -5.08 -8.01 -16.45
N GLN A 109 -5.82 -7.71 -17.51
CA GLN A 109 -5.44 -6.66 -18.46
C GLN A 109 -5.28 -5.33 -17.71
N GLY A 110 -4.16 -4.65 -17.95
CA GLY A 110 -3.90 -3.34 -17.38
C GLY A 110 -3.42 -3.31 -15.93
N LEU A 111 -3.39 -4.43 -15.20
CA LEU A 111 -3.02 -4.47 -13.78
C LEU A 111 -1.56 -4.07 -13.54
N MET A 112 -0.68 -4.43 -14.48
CA MET A 112 0.77 -4.19 -14.41
C MET A 112 1.21 -2.93 -15.14
N LEU A 113 0.29 -2.04 -15.50
CA LEU A 113 0.64 -0.76 -16.11
C LEU A 113 1.34 0.14 -15.08
N VAL A 114 2.40 0.77 -15.54
CA VAL A 114 3.16 1.79 -14.80
C VAL A 114 2.93 3.13 -15.51
N PRO A 115 2.78 4.24 -14.77
CA PRO A 115 2.71 5.55 -15.41
C PRO A 115 3.96 5.80 -16.26
N LEU A 116 3.77 6.45 -17.41
CA LEU A 116 4.87 6.91 -18.25
C LEU A 116 5.78 7.85 -17.45
N SER A 117 7.08 7.64 -17.59
CA SER A 117 8.09 8.54 -17.06
C SER A 117 8.08 9.88 -17.82
N ARG A 118 8.69 10.90 -17.21
CA ARG A 118 8.82 12.21 -17.83
C ARG A 118 9.61 12.16 -19.15
N GLU A 119 10.64 11.33 -19.19
CA GLU A 119 11.50 11.13 -20.37
C GLU A 119 10.73 10.44 -21.49
N GLU A 120 9.98 9.38 -21.17
CA GLU A 120 9.12 8.70 -22.15
C GLU A 120 8.04 9.64 -22.70
N THR A 121 7.42 10.44 -21.83
CA THR A 121 6.39 11.42 -22.24
C THR A 121 6.98 12.47 -23.18
N GLN A 122 8.18 12.97 -22.88
CA GLN A 122 8.90 13.91 -23.74
C GLN A 122 9.28 13.29 -25.08
N GLY A 123 9.78 12.04 -25.08
CA GLY A 123 10.08 11.31 -26.31
C GLY A 123 8.85 11.13 -27.20
N LEU A 124 7.71 10.78 -26.61
CA LEU A 124 6.44 10.63 -27.33
C LEU A 124 5.96 11.95 -27.93
N SER A 125 6.09 13.05 -27.19
CA SER A 125 5.77 14.40 -27.68
C SER A 125 6.69 14.84 -28.83
N MET A 126 8.00 14.60 -28.71
CA MET A 126 8.98 14.89 -29.78
C MET A 126 8.74 14.07 -31.05
N SER A 127 8.17 12.88 -30.91
CA SER A 127 7.79 12.00 -32.02
C SER A 127 6.38 12.28 -32.60
N ASN A 128 5.69 13.34 -32.16
CA ASN A 128 4.31 13.70 -32.55
C ASN A 128 3.27 12.58 -32.31
N LEU A 129 3.55 11.63 -31.41
CA LEU A 129 2.62 10.55 -31.07
C LEU A 129 1.56 10.98 -30.03
N ILE A 130 1.86 12.02 -29.25
CA ILE A 130 0.97 12.61 -28.25
C ILE A 130 1.10 14.15 -28.37
N PRO A 131 0.00 14.91 -28.32
CA PRO A 131 0.07 16.38 -28.31
C PRO A 131 0.88 16.86 -27.09
N SER A 132 1.77 17.82 -27.35
CA SER A 132 2.61 18.51 -26.35
C SER A 132 1.78 19.29 -25.34
#